data_AF-A0A396GWC4-F1
#
_entry.id   AF-A0A396GWC4-F1
#
_cell.length_a   1.000
_cell.length_b   1.000
_cell.length_c   1.000
_cell.angle_alpha   90.00
_cell.angle_beta   90.00
_cell.angle_gamma   90.00
#
_symmetry.space_group_name_H-M   'P 1'
#
loop_
_entity.id
_entity.type
_entity.pdbx_description
1 polymer ?
#
loop_
_entity_poly.entity_id
_entity_poly.type
_entity_poly.pdbx_seq_one_letter_code
_entity_poly.pdbx_strand_id
1 'polypeptide(L)'
;MASPLTESTLISKLETSDSPGIYALVSDYLRPFSDINSPSSNNDQTLIRQLAKHFISFINTSLSILPKRLPGISKSNEVLILELFKTYFLCLDCLEVVFPHLDSKPSAIHFRRLRLVRCFELCDRFHEAEAEGFRLLKRLLPGVKRKKILPDIGKIGGDDKDSFSLLVVEIVVTLVRCASKASSHKEDDYFKRVLQLMDEVKPWLMGLDCNSYEKFHKLLVYHLGKCALNLLEKKTSFSDKDLLITFCRTALIKYAKSSIKDQLFKIAQNMCSLFFKWEENKFLYVMDILDCVAPKSKVRLYMMKILRLELGDSCSVLLAILLLCIGIWG
;
A
#
# COMPACT_ATOMS: atom_id res chain seq x y z
N MET A 1 -7.80 -13.29 -45.90
CA MET A 1 -6.42 -13.39 -45.37
C MET A 1 -6.13 -12.09 -44.64
N ALA A 2 -6.01 -12.11 -43.31
CA ALA A 2 -5.68 -10.91 -42.54
C ALA A 2 -4.17 -10.66 -42.64
N SER A 3 -3.77 -9.44 -42.99
CA SER A 3 -2.36 -9.02 -42.95
C SER A 3 -1.79 -9.28 -41.56
N PRO A 4 -0.52 -9.73 -41.43
CA PRO A 4 0.10 -9.88 -40.11
C PRO A 4 0.03 -8.53 -39.39
N LEU A 5 -0.58 -8.50 -38.21
CA LEU A 5 -0.67 -7.26 -37.43
C LEU A 5 0.76 -6.79 -37.15
N THR A 6 1.12 -5.61 -37.66
CA THR A 6 2.44 -5.03 -37.42
C THR A 6 2.53 -4.51 -35.98
N GLU A 7 3.74 -4.51 -35.42
CA GLU A 7 4.02 -3.92 -34.10
C GLU A 7 3.42 -2.51 -33.97
N SER A 8 3.59 -1.69 -35.01
CA SER A 8 3.04 -0.33 -35.07
C SER A 8 1.51 -0.28 -34.95
N THR A 9 0.79 -1.24 -35.55
CA THR A 9 -0.67 -1.32 -35.47
C THR A 9 -1.12 -1.70 -34.07
N LEU A 10 -0.41 -2.64 -33.42
CA LEU A 10 -0.68 -3.03 -32.03
C LEU A 10 -0.45 -1.87 -31.07
N ILE A 11 0.67 -1.16 -31.20
CA ILE A 11 0.99 0.01 -30.38
C ILE A 11 -0.09 1.09 -30.55
N SER A 12 -0.46 1.44 -31.79
CA SER A 12 -1.52 2.42 -32.04
C SER A 12 -2.85 2.02 -31.41
N LYS A 13 -3.24 0.73 -31.49
CA LYS A 13 -4.43 0.22 -30.81
C LYS A 13 -4.29 0.31 -29.29
N LEU A 14 -3.13 -0.02 -28.74
CA LEU A 14 -2.84 0.07 -27.31
C LEU A 14 -2.85 1.51 -26.79
N GLU A 15 -2.64 2.50 -27.64
CA GLU A 15 -2.75 3.92 -27.30
C GLU A 15 -4.18 4.46 -27.37
N THR A 16 -4.96 4.04 -28.39
CA THR A 16 -6.17 4.77 -28.81
C THR A 16 -7.47 3.96 -28.87
N SER A 17 -7.42 2.62 -28.95
CA SER A 17 -8.62 1.79 -29.16
C SER A 17 -9.52 1.67 -27.93
N ASP A 18 -10.71 2.25 -27.94
CA ASP A 18 -11.66 2.13 -26.81
C ASP A 18 -12.57 0.88 -26.90
N SER A 19 -12.33 0.03 -27.90
CA SER A 19 -12.98 -1.27 -28.04
C SER A 19 -12.17 -2.41 -27.40
N PRO A 20 -12.85 -3.41 -26.78
CA PRO A 20 -12.22 -4.66 -26.34
C PRO A 20 -11.59 -5.49 -27.48
N GLY A 21 -10.86 -6.54 -27.12
CA GLY A 21 -10.12 -7.42 -28.02
C GLY A 21 -8.61 -7.12 -28.10
N ILE A 22 -8.11 -6.11 -27.38
CA ILE A 22 -6.69 -5.73 -27.41
C ILE A 22 -5.83 -6.85 -26.82
N TYR A 23 -6.28 -7.44 -25.72
CA TYR A 23 -5.54 -8.50 -25.04
C TYR A 23 -5.28 -9.70 -25.97
N ALA A 24 -6.27 -10.14 -26.75
CA ALA A 24 -6.12 -11.26 -27.67
C ALA A 24 -5.04 -10.97 -28.72
N LEU A 25 -5.07 -9.78 -29.32
CA LEU A 25 -4.09 -9.37 -30.32
C LEU A 25 -2.66 -9.31 -29.75
N VAL A 26 -2.50 -8.77 -28.54
CA VAL A 26 -1.18 -8.70 -27.89
C VAL A 26 -0.71 -10.08 -27.46
N SER A 27 -1.61 -10.93 -26.96
CA SER A 27 -1.30 -12.31 -26.57
C SER A 27 -0.85 -13.14 -27.76
N ASP A 28 -1.49 -12.98 -28.93
CA ASP A 28 -1.10 -13.66 -30.15
C ASP A 28 0.26 -13.19 -30.64
N TYR A 29 0.55 -11.90 -30.54
CA TYR A 29 1.85 -11.33 -30.91
C TYR A 29 2.98 -11.80 -29.98
N LEU A 30 2.72 -11.89 -28.67
CA LEU A 30 3.69 -12.36 -27.66
C LEU A 30 3.69 -13.88 -27.46
N ARG A 31 2.95 -14.64 -28.27
CA ARG A 31 2.86 -16.10 -28.20
C ARG A 31 4.23 -16.81 -28.13
N PRO A 32 5.29 -16.38 -28.84
CA PRO A 32 6.60 -17.03 -28.77
C PRO A 32 7.23 -17.11 -27.36
N PHE A 33 6.80 -16.29 -26.40
CA PHE A 33 7.22 -16.42 -25.00
C PHE A 33 6.60 -17.62 -24.28
N SER A 34 5.46 -18.11 -24.75
CA SER A 34 4.72 -19.23 -24.14
C SER A 34 5.41 -20.58 -24.38
N ASP A 35 6.26 -20.66 -25.40
CA ASP A 35 6.98 -21.89 -25.78
C ASP A 35 8.21 -22.13 -24.89
N ILE A 36 8.58 -21.18 -24.03
CA ILE A 36 9.68 -21.31 -23.07
C ILE A 36 9.18 -22.08 -21.84
N ASN A 37 9.25 -23.41 -21.90
CA ASN A 37 8.97 -24.27 -20.76
C ASN A 37 10.28 -24.63 -20.02
N SER A 38 10.43 -24.11 -18.80
CA SER A 38 11.44 -24.51 -17.79
C SER A 38 12.93 -24.27 -18.13
N PRO A 39 13.73 -23.69 -17.21
CA PRO A 39 15.13 -23.35 -17.45
C PRO A 39 16.03 -24.57 -17.25
N SER A 40 16.35 -25.32 -18.29
CA SER A 40 17.35 -26.39 -18.14
C SER A 40 18.25 -26.66 -19.35
N SER A 41 18.21 -25.89 -20.43
CA SER A 41 19.11 -26.10 -21.58
C SER A 41 19.81 -24.82 -22.08
N ASN A 42 21.01 -24.98 -22.62
CA ASN A 42 21.76 -23.89 -23.27
C ASN A 42 21.03 -23.32 -24.51
N ASN A 43 20.12 -24.10 -25.12
CA ASN A 43 19.27 -23.63 -26.22
C ASN A 43 18.26 -22.57 -25.76
N ASP A 44 17.88 -22.56 -24.48
CA ASP A 44 16.93 -21.59 -23.96
C ASP A 44 17.54 -20.19 -23.88
N GLN A 45 18.85 -20.06 -23.64
CA GLN A 45 19.51 -18.75 -23.54
C GLN A 45 19.62 -18.02 -24.87
N THR A 46 19.91 -18.74 -25.96
CA THR A 46 19.96 -18.15 -27.30
C THR A 46 18.57 -17.74 -27.78
N LEU A 47 17.55 -18.56 -27.51
CA LEU A 47 16.15 -18.25 -27.77
C LEU A 47 15.68 -17.02 -26.97
N ILE A 48 15.96 -16.94 -25.67
CA ILE A 48 15.60 -15.78 -24.84
C ILE A 48 16.29 -14.52 -25.38
N ARG A 49 17.56 -14.59 -25.81
CA ARG A 49 18.25 -13.44 -26.42
C ARG A 49 17.61 -13.00 -27.75
N GLN A 50 17.14 -13.95 -28.56
CA GLN A 50 16.42 -13.65 -29.80
C GLN A 50 15.07 -13.00 -29.52
N LEU A 51 14.31 -13.51 -28.55
CA LEU A 51 13.05 -12.90 -28.11
C LEU A 51 13.27 -11.50 -27.55
N ALA A 52 14.31 -11.31 -26.74
CA ALA A 52 14.68 -9.99 -26.24
C ALA A 52 14.91 -9.03 -27.42
N LYS A 53 15.74 -9.42 -28.39
CA LYS A 53 16.03 -8.58 -29.56
C LYS A 53 14.79 -8.22 -30.37
N HIS A 54 13.84 -9.15 -30.50
CA HIS A 54 12.65 -8.95 -31.33
C HIS A 54 11.53 -8.18 -30.61
N PHE A 55 11.29 -8.45 -29.33
CA PHE A 55 10.09 -7.99 -28.63
C PHE A 55 10.34 -6.90 -27.58
N ILE A 56 11.59 -6.61 -27.20
CA ILE A 56 11.86 -5.65 -26.11
C ILE A 56 11.37 -4.23 -26.42
N SER A 57 11.43 -3.82 -27.70
CA SER A 57 10.90 -2.53 -28.17
C SER A 57 9.40 -2.43 -27.89
N PHE A 58 8.64 -3.41 -28.38
CA PHE A 58 7.20 -3.50 -28.19
C PHE A 58 6.83 -3.54 -26.71
N ILE A 59 7.50 -4.38 -25.92
CA ILE A 59 7.23 -4.54 -24.48
C ILE A 59 7.48 -3.22 -23.75
N ASN A 60 8.63 -2.58 -23.96
CA ASN A 60 8.95 -1.31 -23.30
C ASN A 60 7.98 -0.19 -23.70
N THR A 61 7.60 -0.14 -24.97
CA THR A 61 6.64 0.85 -25.48
C THR A 61 5.27 0.62 -24.82
N SER A 62 4.80 -0.63 -24.78
CA SER A 62 3.55 -1.01 -24.12
C SER A 62 3.54 -0.65 -22.62
N LEU A 63 4.63 -0.96 -21.91
CA LEU A 63 4.82 -0.61 -20.49
C LEU A 63 4.97 0.90 -20.23
N SER A 64 5.20 1.71 -21.27
CA SER A 64 5.21 3.16 -21.18
C SER A 64 3.82 3.78 -21.41
N ILE A 65 2.99 3.14 -22.24
CA ILE A 65 1.64 3.56 -22.64
C ILE A 65 0.62 3.19 -21.57
N LEU A 66 0.58 1.91 -21.18
CA LEU A 66 -0.44 1.34 -20.31
C LEU A 66 -0.66 2.14 -19.00
N PRO A 67 0.39 2.58 -18.28
CA PRO A 67 0.20 3.35 -17.05
C PRO A 67 -0.41 4.74 -17.25
N LYS A 68 -0.23 5.33 -18.44
CA LYS A 68 -0.82 6.63 -18.79
C LYS A 68 -2.27 6.46 -19.23
N ARG A 69 -2.56 5.33 -19.89
CA ARG A 69 -3.86 5.05 -20.49
C ARG A 69 -4.89 4.56 -19.47
N LEU A 70 -4.52 3.63 -18.60
CA LEU A 70 -5.43 3.00 -17.65
C LEU A 70 -6.25 4.00 -16.80
N PRO A 71 -5.66 5.07 -16.22
CA PRO A 71 -6.43 6.04 -15.44
C PRO A 71 -7.41 6.89 -16.26
N GLY A 72 -7.21 6.99 -17.59
CA GLY A 72 -8.01 7.81 -18.48
C GLY A 72 -9.25 7.11 -19.06
N ILE A 73 -9.42 5.82 -18.82
CA ILE A 73 -10.56 5.05 -19.35
C ILE A 73 -11.78 5.27 -18.47
N SER A 74 -12.94 5.43 -19.10
CA SER A 74 -14.21 5.52 -18.38
C SER A 74 -14.42 4.28 -17.51
N LYS A 75 -14.78 4.50 -16.23
CA LYS A 75 -15.11 3.42 -15.27
C LYS A 75 -16.28 2.54 -15.74
N SER A 76 -17.09 3.01 -16.69
CA SER A 76 -18.16 2.20 -17.30
C SER A 76 -17.65 1.11 -18.24
N ASN A 77 -16.42 1.21 -18.73
CA ASN A 77 -15.82 0.24 -19.66
C ASN A 77 -14.93 -0.78 -18.93
N GLU A 78 -15.51 -1.50 -17.97
CA GLU A 78 -14.79 -2.45 -17.12
C GLU A 78 -14.11 -3.56 -17.93
N VAL A 79 -14.74 -4.01 -19.02
CA VAL A 79 -14.17 -5.05 -19.90
C VAL A 79 -12.82 -4.60 -20.48
N LEU A 80 -12.75 -3.38 -21.02
CA LEU A 80 -11.51 -2.84 -21.56
C LEU A 80 -10.45 -2.63 -20.48
N ILE A 81 -10.84 -2.13 -19.31
CA ILE A 81 -9.93 -1.95 -18.16
C ILE A 81 -9.28 -3.29 -17.78
N LEU A 82 -10.09 -4.35 -17.65
CA LEU A 82 -9.61 -5.70 -17.34
C LEU A 82 -8.67 -6.23 -18.42
N GLU A 83 -8.99 -6.04 -19.71
CA GLU A 83 -8.11 -6.45 -20.81
C GLU A 83 -6.77 -5.72 -20.80
N LEU A 84 -6.74 -4.42 -20.53
CA LEU A 84 -5.51 -3.65 -20.48
C LEU A 84 -4.65 -4.04 -19.27
N PHE A 85 -5.26 -4.35 -18.13
CA PHE A 85 -4.52 -4.92 -17.00
C PHE A 85 -3.93 -6.30 -17.33
N LYS A 86 -4.69 -7.18 -18.00
CA LYS A 86 -4.16 -8.49 -18.49
C LYS A 86 -3.00 -8.30 -19.46
N THR A 87 -3.13 -7.32 -20.36
CA THR A 87 -2.07 -6.95 -21.32
C THR A 87 -0.82 -6.45 -20.60
N TYR A 88 -1.00 -5.62 -19.56
CA TYR A 88 0.10 -5.14 -18.71
C TYR A 88 0.80 -6.30 -18.00
N PHE A 89 0.07 -7.21 -17.36
CA PHE A 89 0.64 -8.40 -16.74
C PHE A 89 1.45 -9.22 -17.74
N LEU A 90 0.88 -9.53 -18.90
CA LEU A 90 1.57 -10.28 -19.95
C LEU A 90 2.89 -9.61 -20.36
N CYS A 91 2.88 -8.29 -20.59
CA CYS A 91 4.10 -7.56 -20.93
C CYS A 91 5.16 -7.62 -19.83
N LEU A 92 4.76 -7.56 -18.55
CA LEU A 92 5.68 -7.69 -17.41
C LEU A 92 6.21 -9.12 -17.26
N ASP A 93 5.38 -10.13 -17.47
CA ASP A 93 5.77 -11.54 -17.41
C ASP A 93 6.78 -11.85 -18.54
N CYS A 94 6.50 -11.39 -19.77
CA CYS A 94 7.45 -11.49 -20.89
C CYS A 94 8.75 -10.72 -20.60
N LEU A 95 8.66 -9.53 -20.00
CA LEU A 95 9.85 -8.76 -19.63
C LEU A 95 10.71 -9.52 -18.61
N GLU A 96 10.09 -10.18 -17.62
CA GLU A 96 10.80 -10.97 -16.60
C GLU A 96 11.60 -12.13 -17.20
N VAL A 97 11.08 -12.77 -18.25
CA VAL A 97 11.78 -13.85 -18.97
C VAL A 97 13.08 -13.36 -19.61
N VAL A 98 13.06 -12.18 -20.24
CA VAL A 98 14.24 -11.63 -20.93
C VAL A 98 15.13 -10.76 -20.04
N PHE A 99 14.64 -10.37 -18.86
CA PHE A 99 15.32 -9.44 -17.96
C PHE A 99 16.76 -9.85 -17.61
N PRO A 100 17.08 -11.14 -17.33
CA PRO A 100 18.45 -11.56 -17.03
C PRO A 100 19.47 -11.29 -18.16
N HIS A 101 18.99 -11.06 -19.38
CA HIS A 101 19.83 -10.77 -20.56
C HIS A 101 19.90 -9.28 -20.90
N LEU A 102 19.31 -8.42 -20.07
CA LEU A 102 19.38 -6.98 -20.21
C LEU A 102 20.46 -6.42 -19.28
N ASP A 103 21.24 -5.45 -19.76
CA ASP A 103 22.18 -4.67 -18.94
C ASP A 103 21.39 -3.70 -18.05
N SER A 104 20.75 -4.23 -17.01
CA SER A 104 19.86 -3.49 -16.12
C SER A 104 19.99 -3.98 -14.68
N LYS A 105 19.80 -3.05 -13.73
CA LYS A 105 19.83 -3.38 -12.30
C LYS A 105 18.70 -4.36 -11.95
N PRO A 106 18.95 -5.39 -11.12
CA PRO A 106 17.92 -6.34 -10.69
C PRO A 106 16.64 -5.70 -10.13
N SER A 107 16.75 -4.58 -9.40
CA SER A 107 15.58 -3.88 -8.86
C SER A 107 14.68 -3.22 -9.91
N ALA A 108 15.17 -2.95 -11.13
CA ALA A 108 14.44 -2.21 -12.14
C ALA A 108 13.17 -2.94 -12.58
N ILE A 109 13.18 -4.28 -12.65
CA ILE A 109 11.98 -5.07 -12.97
C ILE A 109 10.91 -4.94 -11.88
N HIS A 110 11.33 -4.87 -10.61
CA HIS A 110 10.43 -4.71 -9.49
C HIS A 110 9.78 -3.31 -9.48
N PHE A 111 10.49 -2.27 -9.88
CA PHE A 111 9.89 -0.94 -10.09
C PHE A 111 8.88 -0.92 -11.25
N ARG A 112 9.12 -1.69 -12.32
CA ARG A 112 8.15 -1.84 -13.42
C ARG A 112 6.85 -2.51 -12.93
N ARG A 113 6.96 -3.54 -12.08
CA ARG A 113 5.84 -4.19 -11.39
C ARG A 113 5.14 -3.27 -10.40
N LEU A 114 5.89 -2.49 -9.61
CA LEU A 114 5.33 -1.52 -8.68
C LEU A 114 4.47 -0.46 -9.39
N ARG A 115 4.87 -0.05 -10.60
CA ARG A 115 4.07 0.86 -11.42
C ARG A 115 2.70 0.27 -11.79
N LEU A 116 2.60 -1.05 -12.00
CA LEU A 116 1.31 -1.73 -12.18
C LEU A 116 0.46 -1.64 -10.90
N VAL A 117 1.08 -1.87 -9.73
CA VAL A 117 0.40 -1.73 -8.42
C VAL A 117 -0.22 -0.34 -8.27
N ARG A 118 0.54 0.72 -8.60
CA ARG A 118 0.03 2.10 -8.60
C ARG A 118 -1.15 2.30 -9.58
N CYS A 119 -1.15 1.63 -10.73
CA CYS A 119 -2.25 1.71 -11.68
C CYS A 119 -3.53 1.12 -11.11
N PHE A 120 -3.45 0.03 -10.35
CA PHE A 120 -4.60 -0.49 -9.61
C PHE A 120 -5.15 0.56 -8.63
N GLU A 121 -4.29 1.23 -7.88
CA GLU A 121 -4.72 2.30 -6.96
C GLU A 121 -5.40 3.47 -7.69
N LEU A 122 -4.89 3.88 -8.85
CA LEU A 122 -5.47 4.96 -9.65
C LEU A 122 -6.83 4.58 -10.25
N CYS A 123 -7.08 3.28 -10.45
CA CYS A 123 -8.35 2.74 -10.91
C CYS A 123 -9.27 2.29 -9.75
N ASP A 124 -8.99 2.69 -8.50
CA ASP A 124 -9.73 2.29 -7.28
C ASP A 124 -9.78 0.76 -7.01
N ARG A 125 -8.86 0.00 -7.60
CA ARG A 125 -8.74 -1.47 -7.48
C ARG A 125 -7.81 -1.88 -6.34
N PHE A 126 -8.16 -1.48 -5.12
CA PHE A 126 -7.30 -1.66 -3.95
C PHE A 126 -7.06 -3.12 -3.56
N HIS A 127 -7.98 -4.04 -3.90
CA HIS A 127 -7.81 -5.47 -3.62
C HIS A 127 -6.68 -6.08 -4.49
N GLU A 128 -6.67 -5.74 -5.78
CA GLU A 128 -5.65 -6.17 -6.74
C GLU A 128 -4.30 -5.52 -6.46
N ALA A 129 -4.29 -4.23 -6.10
CA ALA A 129 -3.10 -3.53 -5.62
C ALA A 129 -2.48 -4.22 -4.40
N GLU A 130 -3.31 -4.57 -3.41
CA GLU A 130 -2.88 -5.29 -2.22
C GLU A 130 -2.28 -6.67 -2.56
N ALA A 131 -2.98 -7.46 -3.37
CA ALA A 131 -2.54 -8.80 -3.74
C ALA A 131 -1.20 -8.79 -4.50
N GLU A 132 -1.05 -7.89 -5.47
CA GLU A 132 0.20 -7.78 -6.23
C GLU A 132 1.33 -7.18 -5.38
N GLY A 133 1.03 -6.24 -4.47
CA GLY A 133 2.00 -5.69 -3.53
C GLY A 133 2.62 -6.78 -2.63
N PHE A 134 1.80 -7.67 -2.06
CA PHE A 134 2.30 -8.81 -1.30
C PHE A 134 3.06 -9.82 -2.18
N ARG A 135 2.61 -10.07 -3.41
CA ARG A 135 3.33 -10.92 -4.37
C ARG A 135 4.72 -10.35 -4.67
N LEU A 136 4.83 -9.04 -4.82
CA LEU A 136 6.10 -8.36 -5.06
C LEU A 136 7.02 -8.49 -3.83
N LEU A 137 6.52 -8.24 -2.61
CA LEU A 137 7.31 -8.49 -1.39
C LEU A 137 7.82 -9.93 -1.31
N LYS A 138 6.97 -10.92 -1.63
CA LYS A 138 7.38 -12.34 -1.62
C LYS A 138 8.54 -12.63 -2.56
N ARG A 139 8.59 -11.96 -3.73
CA ARG A 139 9.71 -12.09 -4.68
C ARG A 139 11.00 -11.46 -4.16
N LEU A 140 10.89 -10.42 -3.34
CA LEU A 140 12.02 -9.78 -2.66
C LEU A 140 12.53 -10.57 -1.44
N LEU A 141 11.87 -11.66 -1.05
CA LEU A 141 12.13 -12.46 0.15
C LEU A 141 12.71 -13.86 -0.13
N PRO A 142 13.72 -14.06 -0.99
CA PRO A 142 14.27 -15.40 -1.17
C PRO A 142 14.88 -15.90 0.16
N GLY A 143 14.31 -16.98 0.71
CA GLY A 143 14.85 -17.66 1.91
C GLY A 143 14.55 -17.02 3.27
N VAL A 144 13.53 -16.16 3.40
CA VAL A 144 13.19 -15.51 4.69
C VAL A 144 12.35 -16.42 5.60
N LYS A 145 12.65 -16.39 6.92
CA LYS A 145 11.95 -17.14 7.97
C LYS A 145 10.47 -16.71 8.05
N ARG A 146 9.57 -17.69 8.24
CA ARG A 146 8.09 -17.60 8.20
C ARG A 146 7.40 -16.51 9.08
N LYS A 147 8.12 -15.67 9.82
CA LYS A 147 7.55 -14.73 10.81
C LYS A 147 7.62 -13.23 10.42
N LYS A 148 8.40 -12.85 9.41
CA LYS A 148 8.52 -11.44 8.96
C LYS A 148 7.77 -11.20 7.65
N ILE A 149 7.27 -9.99 7.44
CA ILE A 149 6.60 -9.58 6.20
C ILE A 149 7.59 -8.91 5.25
N LEU A 150 8.56 -8.17 5.79
CA LEU A 150 9.57 -7.44 5.02
C LEU A 150 10.94 -8.14 5.05
N PRO A 151 11.78 -7.92 4.01
CA PRO A 151 13.11 -8.50 3.99
C PRO A 151 14.00 -7.99 5.14
N ASP A 152 15.05 -8.74 5.46
CA ASP A 152 16.07 -8.28 6.39
C ASP A 152 16.99 -7.27 5.68
N ILE A 153 17.03 -6.03 6.16
CA ILE A 153 17.85 -4.96 5.56
C ILE A 153 19.35 -5.31 5.51
N GLY A 154 19.84 -6.10 6.47
CA GLY A 154 21.25 -6.51 6.56
C GLY A 154 21.68 -7.55 5.53
N LYS A 155 20.75 -8.15 4.79
CA LYS A 155 21.07 -9.13 3.73
C LYS A 155 21.21 -8.50 2.35
N ILE A 156 21.03 -7.19 2.24
CA ILE A 156 21.15 -6.46 0.97
C ILE A 156 22.50 -5.75 0.97
N GLY A 157 23.45 -6.38 0.27
CA GLY A 157 24.73 -5.77 -0.07
C GLY A 157 24.67 -5.13 -1.45
N GLY A 158 25.49 -4.10 -1.67
CA GLY A 158 25.76 -3.50 -2.99
C GLY A 158 25.17 -2.10 -3.22
N ASP A 159 25.54 -1.52 -4.37
CA ASP A 159 25.23 -0.14 -4.83
C ASP A 159 23.74 0.13 -5.09
N ASP A 160 22.85 -0.83 -4.82
CA ASP A 160 21.41 -0.72 -5.08
C ASP A 160 20.56 -0.59 -3.81
N LYS A 161 21.20 -0.46 -2.65
CA LYS A 161 20.53 -0.45 -1.35
C LYS A 161 19.47 0.66 -1.20
N ASP A 162 19.75 1.86 -1.69
CA ASP A 162 18.83 3.01 -1.57
C ASP A 162 17.60 2.80 -2.47
N SER A 163 17.82 2.32 -3.69
CA SER A 163 16.74 1.98 -4.64
C SER A 163 15.88 0.83 -4.11
N PHE A 164 16.51 -0.17 -3.49
CA PHE A 164 15.79 -1.27 -2.86
C PHE A 164 14.99 -0.80 -1.63
N SER A 165 15.56 0.10 -0.82
CA SER A 165 14.87 0.70 0.32
C SER A 165 13.64 1.48 -0.13
N LEU A 166 13.79 2.27 -1.20
CA LEU A 166 12.68 3.00 -1.83
C LEU A 166 11.57 2.05 -2.28
N LEU A 167 11.94 0.98 -3.00
CA LEU A 167 11.02 -0.05 -3.47
C LEU A 167 10.21 -0.67 -2.32
N VAL A 168 10.89 -1.11 -1.25
CA VAL A 168 10.21 -1.72 -0.09
C VAL A 168 9.29 -0.73 0.60
N VAL A 169 9.77 0.49 0.90
CA VAL A 169 8.97 1.52 1.57
C VAL A 169 7.72 1.84 0.76
N GLU A 170 7.85 1.96 -0.55
CA GLU A 170 6.73 2.31 -1.41
C GLU A 170 5.69 1.19 -1.51
N ILE A 171 6.11 -0.08 -1.56
CA ILE A 171 5.18 -1.20 -1.46
C ILE A 171 4.42 -1.15 -0.13
N VAL A 172 5.12 -0.90 0.99
CA VAL A 172 4.47 -0.80 2.30
C VAL A 172 3.47 0.37 2.35
N VAL A 173 3.84 1.54 1.81
CA VAL A 173 2.93 2.69 1.71
C VAL A 173 1.66 2.30 0.96
N THR A 174 1.81 1.57 -0.15
CA THR A 174 0.69 1.09 -0.96
C THR A 174 -0.19 0.11 -0.18
N LEU A 175 0.41 -0.84 0.55
CA LEU A 175 -0.34 -1.81 1.37
C LEU A 175 -1.12 -1.13 2.50
N VAL A 176 -0.50 -0.19 3.21
CA VAL A 176 -1.18 0.58 4.28
C VAL A 176 -2.29 1.47 3.69
N ARG A 177 -2.08 2.02 2.49
CA ARG A 177 -3.12 2.76 1.76
C ARG A 177 -4.28 1.85 1.35
N CYS A 178 -4.03 0.64 0.86
CA CYS A 178 -5.07 -0.34 0.55
C CYS A 178 -5.86 -0.70 1.81
N ALA A 179 -5.20 -0.91 2.94
CA ALA A 179 -5.85 -1.14 4.23
C ALA A 179 -6.75 0.04 4.64
N SER A 180 -6.35 1.28 4.35
CA SER A 180 -7.16 2.48 4.62
C SER A 180 -8.41 2.60 3.72
N LYS A 181 -8.51 1.76 2.70
CA LYS A 181 -9.64 1.67 1.76
C LYS A 181 -10.38 0.33 1.87
N ALA A 182 -9.90 -0.57 2.72
CA ALA A 182 -10.50 -1.88 2.89
C ALA A 182 -11.91 -1.76 3.48
N SER A 183 -12.80 -2.66 3.07
CA SER A 183 -14.15 -2.73 3.60
C SER A 183 -14.14 -3.09 5.10
N SER A 184 -15.24 -2.79 5.76
CA SER A 184 -15.47 -3.07 7.19
C SER A 184 -15.38 -4.57 7.54
N HIS A 185 -15.35 -5.47 6.55
CA HIS A 185 -15.34 -6.93 6.74
C HIS A 185 -13.97 -7.56 6.98
N LYS A 186 -12.86 -6.80 6.95
CA LYS A 186 -11.53 -7.36 7.24
C LYS A 186 -11.40 -7.78 8.71
N GLU A 187 -10.82 -8.95 8.97
CA GLU A 187 -10.63 -9.51 10.32
C GLU A 187 -9.53 -8.80 11.12
N ASP A 188 -9.47 -9.06 12.42
CA ASP A 188 -8.52 -8.45 13.36
C ASP A 188 -7.05 -8.72 12.96
N ASP A 189 -6.77 -9.94 12.45
CA ASP A 189 -5.45 -10.34 11.95
C ASP A 189 -4.96 -9.48 10.79
N TYR A 190 -5.89 -8.93 10.00
CA TYR A 190 -5.56 -8.00 8.93
C TYR A 190 -4.94 -6.70 9.49
N PHE A 191 -5.51 -6.15 10.55
CA PHE A 191 -4.99 -4.93 11.18
C PHE A 191 -3.75 -5.19 12.02
N LYS A 192 -3.62 -6.38 12.63
CA LYS A 192 -2.34 -6.83 13.24
C LYS A 192 -1.20 -6.81 12.21
N ARG A 193 -1.47 -7.28 10.98
CA ARG A 193 -0.50 -7.24 9.89
C ARG A 193 -0.10 -5.81 9.49
N VAL A 194 -1.05 -4.87 9.48
CA VAL A 194 -0.76 -3.45 9.21
C VAL A 194 0.16 -2.86 10.29
N LEU A 195 -0.08 -3.15 11.57
CA LEU A 195 0.83 -2.72 12.64
C LEU A 195 2.22 -3.33 12.49
N GLN A 196 2.30 -4.62 12.15
CA GLN A 196 3.56 -5.29 11.90
C GLN A 196 4.34 -4.63 10.75
N LEU A 197 3.68 -4.30 9.63
CA LEU A 197 4.28 -3.54 8.54
C LEU A 197 4.84 -2.18 9.00
N MET A 198 4.10 -1.46 9.84
CA MET A 198 4.52 -0.16 10.37
C MET A 198 5.73 -0.23 11.31
N ASP A 199 5.99 -1.39 11.91
CA ASP A 199 7.17 -1.64 12.72
C ASP A 199 8.35 -2.12 11.88
N GLU A 200 8.11 -3.04 10.95
CA GLU A 200 9.14 -3.61 10.09
C GLU A 200 9.67 -2.60 9.06
N VAL A 201 8.89 -1.59 8.66
CA VAL A 201 9.32 -0.60 7.67
C VAL A 201 10.32 0.43 8.21
N LYS A 202 10.46 0.56 9.54
CA LYS A 202 11.32 1.60 10.15
C LYS A 202 12.76 1.57 9.65
N PRO A 203 13.48 0.43 9.64
CA PRO A 203 14.86 0.39 9.16
C PRO A 203 14.99 0.77 7.69
N TRP A 204 13.97 0.46 6.88
CA TRP A 204 13.93 0.77 5.45
C TRP A 204 13.76 2.27 5.18
N LEU A 205 12.93 2.94 5.98
CA LEU A 205 12.80 4.40 5.92
C LEU A 205 14.15 5.09 6.20
N MET A 206 14.93 4.58 7.15
CA MET A 206 16.25 5.14 7.49
C MET A 206 17.29 4.97 6.36
N GLY A 207 17.03 4.10 5.38
CA GLY A 207 17.84 3.95 4.17
C GLY A 207 17.49 4.94 3.05
N LEU A 208 16.58 5.88 3.27
CA LEU A 208 16.17 6.89 2.30
C LEU A 208 16.86 8.23 2.56
N ASP A 209 16.96 9.05 1.52
CA ASP A 209 17.29 10.47 1.67
C ASP A 209 16.21 11.22 2.48
N CYS A 210 16.56 12.37 3.05
CA CYS A 210 15.67 13.15 3.92
C CYS A 210 14.32 13.49 3.26
N ASN A 211 14.31 13.81 1.96
CA ASN A 211 13.09 14.21 1.25
C ASN A 211 12.18 13.00 1.04
N SER A 212 12.74 11.87 0.60
CA SER A 212 12.00 10.62 0.44
C SER A 212 11.50 10.11 1.78
N TYR A 213 12.34 10.11 2.83
CA TYR A 213 11.95 9.75 4.19
C TYR A 213 10.72 10.54 4.63
N GLU A 214 10.78 11.88 4.54
CA GLU A 214 9.69 12.73 5.02
C GLU A 214 8.40 12.46 4.25
N LYS A 215 8.50 12.38 2.91
CA LYS A 215 7.36 12.09 2.02
C LYS A 215 6.67 10.78 2.40
N PHE A 216 7.42 9.69 2.47
CA PHE A 216 6.83 8.37 2.71
C PHE A 216 6.40 8.17 4.16
N HIS A 217 7.15 8.70 5.13
CA HIS A 217 6.74 8.68 6.53
C HIS A 217 5.42 9.42 6.73
N LYS A 218 5.24 10.59 6.11
CA LYS A 218 3.97 11.33 6.13
C LYS A 218 2.81 10.51 5.56
N LEU A 219 3.00 9.84 4.42
CA LEU A 219 1.98 9.01 3.78
C LEU A 219 1.60 7.82 4.67
N LEU A 220 2.58 7.10 5.22
CA LEU A 220 2.34 5.97 6.12
C LEU A 220 1.51 6.38 7.34
N VAL A 221 1.90 7.48 7.99
CA VAL A 221 1.19 8.00 9.17
C VAL A 221 -0.24 8.43 8.83
N TYR A 222 -0.42 9.10 7.69
CA TYR A 222 -1.74 9.50 7.21
C TYR A 222 -2.66 8.29 6.97
N HIS A 223 -2.19 7.29 6.24
CA HIS A 223 -2.99 6.10 5.95
C HIS A 223 -3.22 5.23 7.19
N LEU A 224 -2.28 5.19 8.14
CA LEU A 224 -2.48 4.55 9.43
C LEU A 224 -3.61 5.21 10.23
N GLY A 225 -3.66 6.55 10.26
CA GLY A 225 -4.75 7.28 10.89
C GLY A 225 -6.12 6.97 10.26
N LYS A 226 -6.16 6.87 8.93
CA LYS A 226 -7.37 6.44 8.21
C LYS A 226 -7.77 5.01 8.53
N CYS A 227 -6.83 4.07 8.62
CA CYS A 227 -7.10 2.70 9.06
C CYS A 227 -7.74 2.69 10.45
N ALA A 228 -7.22 3.48 11.39
CA ALA A 228 -7.74 3.57 12.74
C ALA A 228 -9.19 4.12 12.79
N LEU A 229 -9.49 5.15 11.99
CA LEU A 229 -10.87 5.66 11.88
C LEU A 229 -11.82 4.61 11.28
N ASN A 230 -11.42 3.95 10.19
CA ASN A 230 -12.24 2.89 9.58
C ASN A 230 -12.47 1.74 10.56
N LEU A 231 -11.47 1.40 11.39
CA LEU A 231 -11.58 0.37 12.42
C LEU A 231 -12.61 0.75 13.49
N LEU A 232 -12.67 2.03 13.88
CA LEU A 232 -13.65 2.57 14.83
C LEU A 232 -15.06 2.70 14.26
N GLU A 233 -15.18 2.91 12.96
CA GLU A 233 -16.49 2.97 12.29
C GLU A 233 -17.18 1.59 12.20
N LYS A 234 -16.47 0.49 12.47
CA LYS A 234 -17.07 -0.85 12.52
C LYS A 234 -18.04 -0.96 13.71
N LYS A 235 -19.33 -0.78 13.43
CA LYS A 235 -20.42 -0.84 14.42
C LYS A 235 -20.66 -2.24 15.01
N THR A 236 -20.28 -3.30 14.29
CA THR A 236 -20.49 -4.69 14.71
C THR A 236 -19.28 -5.19 15.49
N SER A 237 -19.49 -5.44 16.79
CA SER A 237 -18.58 -6.03 17.79
C SER A 237 -17.17 -6.37 17.29
N PHE A 238 -16.25 -5.42 17.42
CA PHE A 238 -14.83 -5.74 17.35
C PHE A 238 -14.50 -6.76 18.44
N SER A 239 -13.93 -7.90 18.06
CA SER A 239 -13.68 -9.00 19.00
C SER A 239 -12.51 -8.67 19.93
N ASP A 240 -11.49 -7.98 19.43
CA ASP A 240 -10.23 -7.71 20.13
C ASP A 240 -10.11 -6.22 20.55
N LYS A 241 -10.79 -5.81 21.63
CA LYS A 241 -10.76 -4.39 22.09
C LYS A 241 -9.34 -3.87 22.32
N ASP A 242 -8.41 -4.73 22.75
CA ASP A 242 -7.02 -4.35 23.02
C ASP A 242 -6.26 -4.00 21.73
N LEU A 243 -6.52 -4.74 20.65
CA LEU A 243 -6.01 -4.40 19.32
C LEU A 243 -6.48 -3.01 18.89
N LEU A 244 -7.75 -2.67 19.11
CA LEU A 244 -8.31 -1.36 18.72
C LEU A 244 -7.58 -0.22 19.44
N ILE A 245 -7.44 -0.34 20.77
CA ILE A 245 -6.75 0.65 21.61
C ILE A 245 -5.29 0.77 21.17
N THR A 246 -4.62 -0.36 20.99
CA THR A 246 -3.22 -0.42 20.55
C THR A 246 -3.04 0.26 19.20
N PHE A 247 -3.95 0.00 18.26
CA PHE A 247 -3.92 0.56 16.92
C PHE A 247 -4.12 2.08 16.94
N CYS A 248 -5.12 2.57 17.68
CA CYS A 248 -5.41 4.00 17.82
C CYS A 248 -4.26 4.74 18.52
N ARG A 249 -3.75 4.20 19.64
CA ARG A 249 -2.57 4.76 20.32
C ARG A 249 -1.37 4.81 19.40
N THR A 250 -1.10 3.74 18.67
CA THR A 250 0.01 3.69 17.72
C THR A 250 -0.14 4.76 16.65
N ALA A 251 -1.33 4.94 16.07
CA ALA A 251 -1.58 6.00 15.11
C ALA A 251 -1.28 7.38 15.73
N LEU A 252 -1.84 7.70 16.90
CA LEU A 252 -1.64 9.00 17.56
C LEU A 252 -0.17 9.27 17.90
N ILE A 253 0.55 8.29 18.47
CA ILE A 253 1.98 8.40 18.75
C ILE A 253 2.76 8.69 17.46
N LYS A 254 2.43 8.01 16.36
CA LYS A 254 3.08 8.18 15.06
C LYS A 254 2.80 9.56 14.47
N TYR A 255 1.55 10.05 14.51
CA TYR A 255 1.21 11.44 14.15
C TYR A 255 2.05 12.43 14.92
N ALA A 256 2.13 12.25 16.23
CA ALA A 256 2.81 13.17 17.12
C ALA A 256 4.33 13.21 16.91
N LYS A 257 4.92 12.20 16.27
CA LYS A 257 6.34 12.12 15.88
C LYS A 257 6.60 12.45 14.41
N SER A 258 5.56 12.77 13.63
CA SER A 258 5.66 13.04 12.19
C SER A 258 5.68 14.52 11.87
N SER A 259 5.98 14.86 10.62
CA SER A 259 5.86 16.24 10.11
C SER A 259 4.40 16.72 9.99
N ILE A 260 3.41 15.81 10.03
CA ILE A 260 1.97 16.14 10.05
C ILE A 260 1.36 16.15 11.47
N LYS A 261 2.18 16.47 12.48
CA LYS A 261 1.75 16.57 13.87
C LYS A 261 0.65 17.62 14.11
N ASP A 262 0.48 18.57 13.20
CA ASP A 262 -0.63 19.55 13.21
C ASP A 262 -2.00 18.87 13.03
N GLN A 263 -2.06 17.76 12.30
CA GLN A 263 -3.29 16.98 12.09
C GLN A 263 -3.64 16.05 13.26
N LEU A 264 -2.74 15.92 14.25
CA LEU A 264 -2.92 15.04 15.42
C LEU A 264 -4.23 15.34 16.15
N PHE A 265 -4.54 16.61 16.37
CA PHE A 265 -5.75 17.03 17.08
C PHE A 265 -7.02 16.64 16.32
N LYS A 266 -7.04 16.89 15.01
CA LYS A 266 -8.18 16.55 14.16
C LYS A 266 -8.43 15.05 14.15
N ILE A 267 -7.36 14.25 14.08
CA ILE A 267 -7.47 12.80 14.13
C ILE A 267 -7.94 12.30 15.50
N ALA A 268 -7.36 12.80 16.60
CA ALA A 268 -7.78 12.43 17.94
C ALA A 268 -9.26 12.75 18.18
N GLN A 269 -9.70 13.95 17.76
CA GLN A 269 -11.10 14.36 17.86
C GLN A 269 -12.03 13.42 17.07
N ASN A 270 -11.69 13.11 15.82
CA ASN A 270 -12.49 12.20 15.01
C ASN A 270 -12.60 10.80 15.64
N MET A 271 -11.51 10.29 16.22
CA MET A 271 -11.53 9.01 16.94
C MET A 271 -12.47 9.08 18.15
N CYS A 272 -12.36 10.14 18.96
CA CYS A 272 -13.22 10.34 20.14
C CYS A 272 -14.70 10.37 19.77
N SER A 273 -15.08 11.19 18.78
CA SER A 273 -16.48 11.29 18.34
C SER A 273 -17.02 9.98 17.74
N LEU A 274 -16.17 9.07 17.26
CA LEU A 274 -16.59 7.72 16.88
C LEU A 274 -16.77 6.82 18.11
N PHE A 275 -15.87 6.89 19.08
CA PHE A 275 -15.99 6.15 20.35
C PHE A 275 -17.23 6.53 21.15
N PHE A 276 -17.57 7.82 21.24
CA PHE A 276 -18.75 8.28 21.99
C PHE A 276 -20.09 7.84 21.36
N LYS A 277 -20.08 7.41 20.10
CA LYS A 277 -21.26 6.82 19.45
C LYS A 277 -21.48 5.34 19.84
N TRP A 278 -20.56 4.73 20.57
CA TRP A 278 -20.70 3.34 21.00
C TRP A 278 -21.51 3.28 22.30
N GLU A 279 -22.57 2.47 22.32
CA GLU A 279 -23.63 2.46 23.36
C GLU A 279 -23.23 1.95 24.77
N GLU A 280 -21.94 1.89 25.12
CA GLU A 280 -21.51 1.35 26.42
C GLU A 280 -20.49 2.28 27.10
N ASN A 281 -20.43 2.22 28.44
CA ASN A 281 -19.45 2.87 29.33
C ASN A 281 -17.99 2.57 28.93
N LYS A 282 -17.53 3.24 27.88
CA LYS A 282 -16.24 3.03 27.21
C LYS A 282 -15.27 4.20 27.41
N PHE A 283 -15.56 5.06 28.39
CA PHE A 283 -14.71 6.19 28.78
C PHE A 283 -13.27 5.77 29.11
N LEU A 284 -13.09 4.60 29.73
CA LEU A 284 -11.76 4.06 30.04
C LEU A 284 -10.91 3.86 28.77
N TYR A 285 -11.50 3.38 27.67
CA TYR A 285 -10.78 3.20 26.41
C TYR A 285 -10.40 4.52 25.75
N VAL A 286 -11.25 5.54 25.87
CA VAL A 286 -10.94 6.88 25.37
C VAL A 286 -9.78 7.48 26.17
N MET A 287 -9.79 7.33 27.49
CA MET A 287 -8.69 7.73 28.36
C MET A 287 -7.39 7.00 28.00
N ASP A 288 -7.44 5.68 27.89
CA ASP A 288 -6.28 4.87 27.48
C ASP A 288 -5.75 5.32 26.12
N ILE A 289 -6.59 5.65 25.15
CA ILE A 289 -6.11 6.10 23.84
C ILE A 289 -5.46 7.47 23.92
N LEU A 290 -6.01 8.38 24.72
CA LEU A 290 -5.57 9.77 24.79
C LEU A 290 -4.39 10.01 25.75
N ASP A 291 -4.18 9.13 26.73
CA ASP A 291 -3.03 9.19 27.64
C ASP A 291 -1.69 9.21 26.90
N CYS A 292 -1.60 8.56 25.74
CA CYS A 292 -0.38 8.58 24.93
C CYS A 292 -0.07 9.94 24.31
N VAL A 293 -1.03 10.87 24.31
CA VAL A 293 -0.93 12.22 23.72
C VAL A 293 -0.97 13.33 24.78
N ALA A 294 -1.43 13.04 25.99
CA ALA A 294 -1.54 13.96 27.12
C ALA A 294 -0.25 14.71 27.50
N PRO A 295 0.98 14.12 27.42
CA PRO A 295 2.22 14.84 27.70
C PRO A 295 2.51 16.00 26.75
N LYS A 296 1.81 16.08 25.61
CA LYS A 296 1.95 17.18 24.65
C LYS A 296 0.98 18.29 25.06
N SER A 297 1.48 19.17 25.95
CA SER A 297 0.89 20.32 26.68
C SER A 297 -0.38 21.04 26.17
N LYS A 298 -0.79 20.90 24.91
CA LYS A 298 -2.07 21.42 24.39
C LYS A 298 -3.22 20.40 24.45
N VAL A 299 -2.99 19.09 24.51
CA VAL A 299 -4.06 18.08 24.47
C VAL A 299 -4.93 18.12 25.74
N ARG A 300 -4.33 18.37 26.91
CA ARG A 300 -5.01 18.36 28.23
C ARG A 300 -6.19 19.35 28.32
N LEU A 301 -6.00 20.59 27.83
CA LEU A 301 -7.02 21.64 27.83
C LEU A 301 -8.19 21.37 26.87
N TYR A 302 -7.93 20.69 25.75
CA TYR A 302 -8.96 20.38 24.75
C TYR A 302 -9.66 19.05 25.02
N MET A 303 -8.97 18.08 25.63
CA MET A 303 -9.58 16.85 26.14
C MET A 303 -10.66 17.19 27.16
N MET A 304 -10.40 18.15 28.06
CA MET A 304 -11.42 18.72 28.94
C MET A 304 -12.57 19.41 28.19
N LYS A 305 -12.29 20.05 27.05
CA LYS A 305 -13.30 20.77 26.26
C LYS A 305 -14.18 19.81 25.44
N ILE A 306 -13.61 18.76 24.86
CA ILE A 306 -14.32 17.69 24.15
C ILE A 306 -15.18 16.90 25.14
N LEU A 307 -14.63 16.53 26.29
CA LEU A 307 -15.37 15.86 27.35
C LEU A 307 -16.51 16.74 27.89
N ARG A 308 -16.32 18.06 28.04
CA ARG A 308 -17.43 18.98 28.38
C ARG A 308 -18.53 19.06 27.32
N LEU A 309 -18.17 19.03 26.03
CA LEU A 309 -19.13 19.19 24.93
C LEU A 309 -19.94 17.91 24.66
N GLU A 310 -19.35 16.72 24.82
CA GLU A 310 -20.01 15.45 24.51
C GLU A 310 -20.71 14.79 25.71
N LEU A 311 -20.34 15.11 26.97
CA LEU A 311 -20.98 14.58 28.19
C LEU A 311 -22.10 15.47 28.77
N GLY A 312 -22.23 16.71 28.29
CA GLY A 312 -23.03 17.75 28.96
C GLY A 312 -22.52 18.09 30.36
N ASP A 313 -23.17 19.02 31.05
CA ASP A 313 -22.87 19.46 32.43
C ASP A 313 -23.15 18.39 33.51
N SER A 314 -23.10 17.10 33.16
CA SER A 314 -23.20 15.97 34.09
C SER A 314 -21.98 15.96 35.00
N CYS A 315 -22.09 16.75 36.07
CA CYS A 315 -21.02 17.18 36.96
C CYS A 315 -20.22 16.00 37.54
N SER A 316 -20.82 14.82 37.69
CA SER A 316 -20.18 13.62 38.22
C SER A 316 -19.12 13.00 37.30
N VAL A 317 -19.34 12.96 35.98
CA VAL A 317 -18.38 12.35 35.03
C VAL A 317 -17.20 13.29 34.78
N LEU A 318 -17.48 14.60 34.68
CA LEU A 318 -16.44 15.63 34.62
C LEU A 318 -15.57 15.64 35.88
N LEU A 319 -16.16 15.48 37.08
CA LEU A 319 -15.42 15.41 38.34
C LEU A 319 -14.56 14.13 38.43
N ALA A 320 -15.07 12.98 37.98
CA ALA A 320 -14.31 11.73 37.97
C ALA A 320 -13.10 11.79 37.03
N ILE A 321 -13.27 12.41 35.85
CA ILE A 321 -12.19 12.62 34.88
C ILE A 321 -11.19 13.66 35.41
N LEU A 322 -11.65 14.75 36.04
CA LEU A 322 -10.80 15.72 36.75
C LEU A 322 -9.96 15.04 37.84
N LEU A 323 -10.56 14.17 38.65
CA LEU A 323 -9.89 13.45 39.73
C LEU A 323 -8.89 12.41 39.20
N LEU A 324 -9.20 11.70 38.10
CA LEU A 324 -8.26 10.79 37.44
C LEU A 324 -7.06 11.52 36.81
N CYS A 325 -7.30 12.70 36.22
CA CYS A 325 -6.24 13.53 35.62
C CYS A 325 -5.37 14.27 36.66
N ILE A 326 -5.81 14.33 37.91
CA ILE A 326 -5.07 14.92 39.04
C ILE A 326 -4.39 13.82 39.86
N GLY A 327 -5.04 12.66 40.06
CA GLY A 327 -4.55 11.57 40.91
C GLY A 327 -3.49 10.64 40.30
N ILE A 328 -3.25 10.71 38.99
CA ILE A 328 -2.16 9.93 38.34
C ILE A 328 -0.79 10.63 38.49
N TRP A 329 -0.76 11.90 38.88
CA TRP A 329 0.46 12.68 39.17
C TRP A 329 0.35 13.32 40.56
N GLY A 330 0.30 12.46 41.58
CA GLY A 330 0.68 12.78 42.97
C GLY A 330 1.98 12.07 43.31
#